data_AF-A0A378JN32-F1
#
_entry.id   AF-A0A378JN32-F1
#
_cell.length_a   1.000
_cell.length_b   1.000
_cell.length_c   1.000
_cell.angle_alpha   90.00
_cell.angle_beta   90.00
_cell.angle_gamma   90.00
#
_symmetry.space_group_name_H-M   'P 1'
#
loop_
_entity.id
_entity.type
_entity.pdbx_description
1 polymer ?
#
loop_
_entity_poly.entity_id
_entity_poly.type
_entity_poly.pdbx_seq_one_letter_code
_entity_poly.pdbx_strand_id
1 'polypeptide(L)'
;MPCYGLAESTLMVSGHPGVIVRHYDKEALLKNQVYKREPNDEKVSAIVACEQAVQDLLIVNPETKIPCTDKQIGEIWLSSANIAKGYWNQ
;
A
#
# COMPACT_ATOMS: atom_id res chain seq x y z
N MET A 1 2.54 0.24 16.55
CA MET A 1 1.75 1.00 15.56
C MET A 1 2.48 0.94 14.22
N PRO A 2 2.04 0.07 13.29
CA PRO A 2 2.46 0.13 11.90
C PRO A 2 1.94 1.42 11.25
N CYS A 3 2.80 2.08 10.48
CA CYS A 3 2.44 3.28 9.73
C CYS A 3 3.20 3.29 8.40
N TYR A 4 2.62 3.95 7.41
CA TYR A 4 3.26 4.22 6.13
C TYR A 4 3.33 5.72 5.89
N GLY A 5 4.46 6.15 5.34
CA GLY A 5 4.60 7.47 4.77
C GLY A 5 6.02 7.77 4.30
N LEU A 6 6.21 8.98 3.77
CA LEU A 6 7.35 9.38 2.96
C LEU A 6 7.56 10.90 3.05
N ALA A 7 8.76 11.36 2.70
CA ALA A 7 9.13 12.78 2.77
C ALA A 7 8.26 13.65 1.86
N GLU A 8 7.87 13.12 0.71
CA GLU A 8 7.02 13.78 -0.29
C GLU A 8 5.59 14.00 0.20
N SER A 9 5.18 13.35 1.29
CA SER A 9 3.88 13.58 1.95
C SER A 9 4.06 14.21 3.33
N THR A 10 5.18 14.90 3.56
CA THR A 10 5.57 15.55 4.83
C THR A 10 5.88 14.59 5.98
N LEU A 11 5.20 13.44 6.12
CA LEU A 11 5.67 12.26 6.87
C LEU A 11 4.68 11.09 6.78
N MET A 12 3.39 11.33 7.03
CA MET A 12 2.41 10.27 7.33
C MET A 12 1.31 10.18 6.27
N VAL A 13 1.03 8.95 5.84
CA VAL A 13 0.02 8.63 4.81
C VAL A 13 -1.07 7.71 5.36
N SER A 14 -0.69 6.72 6.16
CA SER A 14 -1.63 5.80 6.82
C SER A 14 -1.04 5.21 8.10
N GLY A 15 -1.90 4.70 8.98
CA GLY A 15 -1.46 4.10 10.24
C GLY A 15 -2.60 3.49 11.04
N HIS A 16 -2.25 2.48 11.85
CA HIS A 16 -3.21 1.78 12.71
C HIS A 16 -2.62 1.55 14.10
N PRO A 17 -3.37 1.84 15.19
CA PRO A 17 -2.84 1.75 16.55
C PRO A 17 -2.38 0.33 16.93
N GLY A 18 -3.08 -0.71 16.43
CA GLY A 18 -2.74 -2.12 16.64
C GLY A 18 -1.83 -2.71 15.56
N VAL A 19 -1.50 -4.00 15.69
CA VAL A 19 -0.83 -4.77 14.63
C VAL A 19 -1.85 -5.68 13.98
N ILE A 20 -2.15 -5.45 12.70
CA ILE A 20 -3.02 -6.31 11.90
C ILE A 20 -2.13 -7.04 10.91
N VAL A 21 -2.10 -8.37 10.99
CA VAL A 21 -1.37 -9.23 10.05
C VAL A 21 -2.37 -9.94 9.15
N ARG A 22 -2.14 -9.86 7.84
CA ARG A 22 -2.92 -10.56 6.82
C ARG A 22 -2.04 -11.53 6.06
N HIS A 23 -2.63 -12.64 5.65
CA HIS A 23 -1.93 -13.78 5.07
C HIS A 23 -2.35 -13.93 3.60
N TYR A 24 -1.35 -13.97 2.72
CA TYR A 24 -1.56 -13.98 1.27
C TYR A 24 -0.69 -15.01 0.57
N ASP A 25 -1.09 -15.44 -0.61
CA ASP A 25 -0.32 -16.34 -1.46
C ASP A 25 0.94 -15.67 -2.00
N LYS A 26 2.12 -16.20 -1.65
CA LYS A 26 3.42 -15.65 -2.02
C LYS A 26 3.64 -15.60 -3.53
N GLU A 27 3.21 -16.64 -4.26
CA GLU A 27 3.40 -16.72 -5.72
C GLU A 27 2.46 -15.74 -6.45
N ALA A 28 1.25 -15.54 -5.93
CA ALA A 28 0.30 -14.57 -6.46
C ALA A 28 0.77 -13.12 -6.28
N LEU A 29 1.36 -12.80 -5.12
CA LEU A 29 1.89 -11.46 -4.86
C LEU A 29 2.97 -11.07 -5.87
N LEU A 30 3.84 -12.01 -6.26
CA LEU A 30 4.86 -11.79 -7.30
C LEU A 30 4.26 -11.49 -8.69
N LYS A 31 2.99 -11.85 -8.90
CA LYS A 31 2.23 -11.60 -10.14
C LYS A 31 1.27 -10.42 -10.00
N ASN A 32 1.45 -9.56 -8.99
CA ASN A 32 0.59 -8.42 -8.67
C ASN A 32 -0.87 -8.78 -8.33
N GLN A 33 -1.09 -9.99 -7.80
CA GLN A 33 -2.42 -10.51 -7.46
C GLN A 33 -2.55 -10.74 -5.96
N VAL A 34 -3.70 -10.39 -5.38
CA VAL A 34 -3.95 -10.52 -3.94
C VAL A 34 -4.95 -11.67 -3.68
N TYR A 35 -4.42 -12.84 -3.34
CA TYR A 35 -5.22 -13.99 -2.87
C TYR A 35 -4.92 -14.28 -1.40
N LYS A 36 -5.97 -14.33 -0.58
CA LYS A 36 -5.85 -14.70 0.84
C LYS A 36 -5.49 -16.18 0.96
N ARG A 37 -4.66 -16.49 1.95
CA ARG A 37 -4.27 -17.86 2.33
C ARG A 37 -4.38 -18.02 3.83
N GLU A 38 -4.53 -19.26 4.28
CA GLU A 38 -4.47 -19.58 5.69
C GLU A 38 -3.03 -19.48 6.22
N PRO A 39 -2.83 -19.09 7.51
CA PRO A 39 -1.50 -18.86 8.08
C PRO A 39 -0.57 -20.10 8.10
N ASN A 40 -1.14 -21.30 8.04
CA ASN A 40 -0.38 -22.55 8.17
C ASN A 40 0.06 -23.17 6.83
N ASP A 41 -0.14 -22.46 5.71
CA ASP A 41 0.31 -22.89 4.39
C ASP A 41 1.78 -22.50 4.15
N GLU A 42 2.62 -23.41 3.64
CA GLU A 42 4.03 -23.12 3.32
C GLU A 42 4.20 -22.01 2.27
N LYS A 43 3.17 -21.77 1.44
CA LYS A 43 3.18 -20.74 0.40
C LYS A 43 2.60 -19.40 0.88
N VAL A 44 2.41 -19.23 2.18
CA VAL A 44 1.87 -17.98 2.75
C VAL A 44 2.95 -16.91 2.92
N SER A 45 2.55 -15.67 2.72
CA SER A 45 3.29 -14.47 3.11
C SER A 45 2.45 -13.67 4.10
N ALA A 46 3.02 -13.37 5.26
CA ALA A 46 2.41 -12.52 6.27
C ALA A 46 2.75 -11.06 6.00
N ILE A 47 1.73 -10.21 5.83
CA ILE A 47 1.86 -8.79 5.55
C ILE A 47 1.20 -8.01 6.69
N VAL A 48 1.93 -7.05 7.25
CA VAL A 48 1.39 -6.11 8.25
C VAL A 48 0.61 -5.02 7.52
N ALA A 49 -0.65 -4.85 7.88
CA ALA A 49 -1.48 -3.79 7.34
C ALA A 49 -1.22 -2.48 8.09
N CYS A 50 -0.98 -1.40 7.35
CA CYS A 50 -0.88 -0.06 7.93
C CYS A 50 -2.26 0.57 8.17
N GLU A 51 -3.33 0.11 7.47
CA GLU A 51 -4.75 0.55 7.51
C GLU A 51 -5.01 2.08 7.64
N GLN A 52 -6.26 2.53 7.45
CA GLN A 52 -6.67 3.94 7.59
C GLN A 52 -5.74 4.99 6.95
N ALA A 53 -6.00 5.31 5.68
CA ALA A 53 -5.39 6.48 5.06
C ALA A 53 -5.85 7.76 5.76
N VAL A 54 -4.93 8.69 6.03
CA VAL A 54 -5.22 10.02 6.61
C VAL A 54 -5.38 11.11 5.55
N GLN A 55 -5.29 10.73 4.28
CA GLN A 55 -5.42 11.60 3.10
C GLN A 55 -5.88 10.77 1.89
N ASP A 56 -6.17 11.42 0.77
CA ASP A 56 -6.64 10.71 -0.43
C ASP A 56 -5.53 9.81 -0.99
N LEU A 57 -5.88 8.55 -1.23
CA LEU A 57 -4.98 7.49 -1.67
C LEU A 57 -5.69 6.64 -2.72
N LEU A 58 -4.98 6.37 -3.82
CA LEU A 58 -5.39 5.43 -4.86
C LEU A 58 -4.31 4.38 -5.08
N ILE A 59 -4.73 3.16 -5.43
CA ILE A 59 -3.85 2.14 -6.00
C ILE A 59 -4.03 2.22 -7.52
N VAL A 60 -2.94 2.44 -8.25
CA VAL A 60 -2.97 2.73 -9.69
C VAL A 60 -2.05 1.77 -10.42
N ASN A 61 -2.48 1.26 -11.58
CA ASN A 61 -1.59 0.49 -12.43
C ASN A 61 -0.51 1.44 -13.00
N PRO A 62 0.79 1.17 -12.76
CA PRO A 62 1.86 2.11 -13.13
C PRO A 62 2.04 2.26 -14.64
N GLU A 63 1.60 1.28 -15.45
CA GLU A 63 1.71 1.32 -16.91
C GLU A 63 0.52 2.05 -17.54
N THR A 64 -0.71 1.69 -17.14
CA THR A 64 -1.93 2.23 -17.77
C THR A 64 -2.39 3.54 -17.13
N LYS A 65 -1.93 3.87 -15.93
CA LYS A 65 -2.37 5.01 -15.10
C LYS A 65 -3.86 4.95 -14.74
N ILE A 66 -4.45 3.77 -14.77
CA ILE A 66 -5.86 3.53 -14.40
C ILE A 66 -5.93 3.02 -12.95
N PRO A 67 -6.92 3.47 -12.14
CA PRO A 67 -7.15 2.92 -10.81
C PRO A 67 -7.33 1.40 -10.84
N CYS A 68 -6.59 0.72 -9.97
CA CYS A 68 -6.72 -0.71 -9.75
C CYS A 68 -8.08 -1.05 -9.15
N THR A 69 -8.63 -2.20 -9.53
CA THR A 69 -9.79 -2.77 -8.84
C THR A 69 -9.36 -3.48 -7.56
N ASP A 70 -10.32 -3.84 -6.73
CA ASP A 70 -10.08 -4.60 -5.51
C ASP A 70 -9.18 -5.81 -5.74
N LYS A 71 -8.25 -6.05 -4.81
CA LYS A 71 -7.30 -7.19 -4.80
C LYS A 71 -6.26 -7.16 -5.93
N GLN A 72 -5.98 -6.01 -6.51
CA GLN A 72 -4.85 -5.80 -7.41
C GLN A 72 -3.74 -5.01 -6.70
N ILE A 73 -2.49 -5.32 -7.06
CA ILE A 73 -1.31 -4.57 -6.60
C ILE A 73 -0.97 -3.51 -7.65
N GLY A 74 -0.69 -2.31 -7.20
CA GLY A 74 -0.31 -1.18 -8.03
C GLY A 74 0.51 -0.15 -7.25
N GLU A 75 0.84 0.94 -7.93
CA GLU A 75 1.51 2.09 -7.36
C GLU A 75 0.56 2.85 -6.42
N ILE A 76 1.07 3.33 -5.28
CA ILE A 76 0.31 4.16 -4.34
C ILE A 76 0.40 5.60 -4.81
N TRP A 77 -0.73 6.18 -5.21
CA TRP A 77 -0.84 7.60 -5.57
C TRP A 77 -1.57 8.36 -4.47
N LEU A 78 -1.07 9.56 -4.17
CA LEU A 78 -1.54 10.36 -3.05
C LEU A 78 -1.97 11.75 -3.54
N SER A 79 -3.03 12.28 -2.96
CA SER A 79 -3.48 13.65 -3.20
C SER A 79 -3.85 14.29 -1.87
N SER A 80 -3.15 15.36 -1.50
CA SER A 80 -3.43 16.09 -0.27
C SER A 80 -2.72 17.44 -0.23
N ALA A 81 -3.09 18.28 0.75
CA ALA A 81 -2.37 19.52 1.03
C ALA A 81 -0.96 19.27 1.63
N ASN A 82 -0.64 18.05 2.04
CA ASN A 82 0.64 17.68 2.66
C ASN A 82 1.69 17.22 1.64
N ILE A 83 1.33 17.17 0.35
CA ILE A 83 2.26 16.81 -0.72
C ILE A 83 3.30 17.92 -0.89
N ALA A 84 4.58 17.53 -0.90
CA ALA A 84 5.70 18.42 -1.13
C ALA A 84 5.57 19.10 -2.51
N LYS A 85 6.04 20.34 -2.62
CA LYS A 85 5.95 21.12 -3.86
C LYS A 85 6.84 20.60 -5.00
N GLY A 86 7.65 19.59 -4.72
CA GLY A 86 8.63 19.02 -5.64
C GLY A 86 10.00 18.91 -5.00
N TYR A 87 10.94 18.42 -5.79
CA TYR A 87 12.34 18.35 -5.44
C TYR A 87 13.02 19.67 -5.76
N TRP A 88 13.96 20.09 -4.91
CA TRP A 88 14.71 21.32 -5.17
C TRP A 88 15.53 21.19 -6.46
N ASN A 89 15.52 22.25 -7.28
CA ASN A 89 16.29 22.35 -8.52
C ASN A 89 15.90 21.30 -9.59
N GLN A 90 14.62 20.97 -9.66
CA GLN A 90 13.97 20.18 -10.70
C GLN A 90 12.85 20.99 -11.36
#